data_AF-A0A7W4VX20-F1
#
_entry.id   AF-A0A7W4VX20-F1
#
_cell.length_a   1.000
_cell.length_b   1.000
_cell.length_c   1.000
_cell.angle_alpha   90.00
_cell.angle_beta   90.00
_cell.angle_gamma   90.00
#
_symmetry.space_group_name_H-M   'P 1'
#
loop_
_entity.id
_entity.type
_entity.pdbx_description
1 polymer ?
#
loop_
_entity_poly.entity_id
_entity_poly.type
_entity_poly.pdbx_seq_one_letter_code
_entity_poly.pdbx_strand_id
1 'polypeptide(L)'
;MEFTLASRSFDLTADLVRRKLTDRVPESIKEYWVEIDGVRWPVKQVMALATGLDRRAFQSQNSRRLLERLGFSVSQGGSVISANARSAKPRANRAAFDAEALDVLESVDVRVTFDWLRAGPVVLDAEGLPKFPSLPRLPGLYRYDFGLDDAGVRTLYIGESVELMRRASNYRNAKTDRSRQRTSRRIHKEIVQHLLAGGSIEFAIATGVSIQDGEDTDLRLKSARRLAENAAVLRAQTTPATQVLNIDTDIGQSEGEE
;
A
#
# COMPACT_ATOMS: atom_id res chain seq x y z
N MET A 1 11.33 26.81 -8.58
CA MET A 1 10.18 26.32 -7.78
C MET A 1 10.64 26.28 -6.34
N GLU A 2 9.90 26.93 -5.45
CA GLU A 2 10.25 26.99 -4.03
C GLU A 2 9.64 25.80 -3.27
N PHE A 3 10.45 25.12 -2.45
CA PHE A 3 9.97 24.12 -1.51
C PHE A 3 10.71 24.20 -0.18
N THR A 4 10.02 23.88 0.91
CA THR A 4 10.59 23.92 2.26
C THR A 4 10.93 22.50 2.73
N LEU A 5 12.18 22.29 3.16
CA LEU A 5 12.63 21.07 3.81
C LEU A 5 13.36 21.43 5.11
N ALA A 6 12.97 20.80 6.23
CA ALA A 6 13.53 21.05 7.56
C ALA A 6 13.57 22.56 7.93
N SER A 7 12.48 23.28 7.67
CA SER A 7 12.33 24.72 7.93
C SER A 7 13.28 25.64 7.15
N ARG A 8 13.89 25.15 6.06
CA ARG A 8 14.67 25.94 5.10
C ARG A 8 13.99 25.94 3.75
N SER A 9 13.78 27.12 3.16
CA SER A 9 13.28 27.25 1.78
C SER A 9 14.41 27.07 0.78
N PHE A 10 14.14 26.31 -0.28
CA PHE A 10 15.03 26.10 -1.41
C PHE A 10 14.30 26.48 -2.69
N ASP A 11 14.94 27.30 -3.52
CA ASP A 11 14.50 27.49 -4.90
C ASP A 11 15.26 26.53 -5.82
N LEU A 12 14.52 25.63 -6.45
CA LEU A 12 15.06 24.61 -7.32
C LEU A 12 14.47 24.79 -8.72
N THR A 13 15.34 24.91 -9.71
CA THR A 13 14.99 24.99 -11.13
C THR A 13 15.67 23.87 -11.90
N ALA A 14 15.11 23.49 -13.05
CA ALA A 14 15.71 22.46 -13.90
C ALA A 14 17.15 22.83 -14.31
N ASP A 15 17.42 24.10 -14.60
CA ASP A 15 18.76 24.58 -14.97
C ASP A 15 19.74 24.57 -13.79
N LEU A 16 19.27 24.82 -12.56
CA LEU A 16 20.08 24.64 -11.36
C LEU A 16 20.46 23.18 -11.15
N VAL A 17 19.51 22.26 -11.34
CA VAL A 17 19.75 20.81 -11.25
C VAL A 17 20.80 20.39 -12.28
N ARG A 18 20.63 20.74 -13.56
CA ARG A 18 21.59 20.41 -14.63
C ARG A 18 23.00 20.92 -14.32
N ARG A 19 23.13 22.20 -13.93
CA ARG A 19 24.43 22.80 -13.56
C ARG A 19 25.12 22.10 -12.39
N LYS A 20 24.35 21.61 -11.41
CA LYS A 20 24.91 20.93 -10.22
C LYS A 20 25.35 19.49 -10.50
N LEU A 21 24.86 18.91 -11.60
CA LEU A 21 25.21 17.57 -12.05
C LEU A 21 26.36 17.56 -13.07
N THR A 22 26.74 18.71 -13.61
CA THR A 22 27.91 18.86 -14.49
C THR A 22 29.16 18.30 -13.79
N ASP A 23 29.92 17.46 -14.50
CA ASP A 23 31.12 16.75 -14.03
C ASP A 23 30.91 15.80 -12.84
N ARG A 24 29.66 15.39 -12.58
CA ARG A 24 29.34 14.35 -11.59
C ARG A 24 29.03 13.03 -12.29
N VAL A 25 29.20 11.95 -11.55
CA VAL A 25 28.87 10.60 -12.02
C VAL A 25 27.67 10.06 -11.23
N PRO A 26 26.66 9.48 -11.89
CA PRO A 26 25.57 8.80 -11.20
C PRO A 26 26.06 7.64 -10.34
N GLU A 27 25.52 7.53 -9.13
CA GLU A 27 25.64 6.34 -8.29
C GLU A 27 24.80 5.19 -8.85
N SER A 28 25.01 3.98 -8.31
CA SER A 28 24.19 2.82 -8.66
C SER A 28 22.71 3.04 -8.29
N ILE A 29 21.85 2.84 -9.28
CA ILE A 29 20.40 3.00 -9.13
C ILE A 29 19.84 1.75 -8.48
N LYS A 30 19.16 1.93 -7.34
CA LYS A 30 18.52 0.82 -6.61
C LYS A 30 17.06 0.62 -7.00
N GLU A 31 16.28 1.70 -7.05
CA GLU A 31 14.82 1.60 -7.16
C GLU A 31 14.19 2.79 -7.90
N TYR A 32 14.67 4.02 -7.74
CA TYR A 32 14.10 5.18 -8.44
C TYR A 32 15.21 5.99 -9.11
N TRP A 33 15.00 6.38 -10.37
CA TRP A 33 15.91 7.26 -11.10
C TRP A 33 15.17 8.35 -11.84
N VAL A 34 15.87 9.47 -12.05
CA VAL A 34 15.47 10.55 -12.96
C VAL A 34 16.40 10.56 -14.17
N GLU A 35 15.85 10.77 -15.35
CA GLU A 35 16.63 10.97 -16.57
C GLU A 35 16.91 12.46 -16.77
N ILE A 36 18.20 12.81 -16.86
CA ILE A 36 18.68 14.18 -17.05
C ILE A 36 19.75 14.11 -18.13
N ASP A 37 19.49 14.79 -19.25
CA ASP A 37 20.38 14.86 -20.41
C ASP A 37 20.82 13.47 -20.92
N GLY A 38 19.88 12.51 -20.93
CA GLY A 38 20.09 11.13 -21.36
C GLY A 38 20.79 10.22 -20.34
N VAL A 39 21.11 10.73 -19.15
CA VAL A 39 21.76 9.98 -18.07
C VAL A 39 20.76 9.69 -16.95
N ARG A 40 20.74 8.45 -16.46
CA ARG A 40 19.89 8.06 -15.32
C ARG A 40 20.62 8.32 -14.01
N TRP A 41 19.96 9.07 -13.14
CA TRP A 41 20.48 9.43 -11.83
C TRP A 41 19.58 8.94 -10.70
N PRO A 42 20.11 8.36 -9.62
CA PRO A 42 19.35 8.12 -8.41
C PRO A 42 18.69 9.40 -7.90
N VAL A 43 17.37 9.38 -7.70
CA VAL A 43 16.59 10.59 -7.37
C VAL A 43 17.10 11.30 -6.12
N LYS A 44 17.60 10.54 -5.12
CA LYS A 44 18.15 11.12 -3.89
C LYS A 44 19.51 11.77 -4.09
N GLN A 45 20.33 11.23 -4.99
CA GLN A 45 21.63 11.80 -5.31
C GLN A 45 21.42 13.16 -5.99
N VAL A 46 20.48 13.24 -6.93
CA VAL A 46 20.14 14.51 -7.61
C VAL A 46 19.67 15.56 -6.61
N MET A 47 18.77 15.20 -5.70
CA MET A 47 18.30 16.13 -4.68
C MET A 47 19.42 16.57 -3.74
N ALA A 48 20.30 15.65 -3.33
CA ALA A 48 21.44 15.98 -2.48
C ALA A 48 22.41 16.94 -3.18
N LEU A 49 22.75 16.69 -4.45
CA LEU A 49 23.65 17.55 -5.24
C LEU A 49 23.04 18.92 -5.53
N ALA A 50 21.73 18.97 -5.79
CA ALA A 50 21.07 20.23 -6.13
C ALA A 50 20.78 21.13 -4.91
N THR A 51 20.63 20.54 -3.71
CA THR A 51 20.30 21.27 -2.47
C THR A 51 21.48 21.40 -1.50
N GLY A 52 22.55 20.62 -1.69
CA GLY A 52 23.68 20.53 -0.75
C GLY A 52 23.36 19.83 0.57
N LEU A 53 22.20 19.19 0.69
CA LEU A 53 21.77 18.47 1.88
C LEU A 53 22.12 16.98 1.83
N ASP A 54 22.18 16.34 3.00
CA ASP A 54 22.43 14.90 3.10
C ASP A 54 21.29 14.09 2.45
N ARG A 55 21.65 13.06 1.68
CA ARG A 55 20.70 12.12 1.05
C ARG A 55 19.68 11.49 2.01
N ARG A 56 20.02 11.35 3.30
CA ARG A 56 19.13 10.83 4.37
C ARG A 56 18.01 11.81 4.71
N ALA A 57 18.17 13.09 4.41
CA ALA A 57 17.11 14.08 4.54
C ALA A 57 15.99 13.88 3.50
N PHE A 58 16.23 13.07 2.47
CA PHE A 58 15.29 12.85 1.37
C PHE A 58 14.66 11.45 1.40
N GLN A 59 13.33 11.42 1.35
CA GLN A 59 12.57 10.21 1.03
C GLN A 59 12.46 10.05 -0.50
N SER A 60 12.59 8.81 -1.01
CA SER A 60 12.66 8.52 -2.45
C SER A 60 11.44 9.06 -3.20
N GLN A 61 10.26 8.84 -2.62
CA GLN A 61 8.99 9.24 -3.23
C GLN A 61 8.78 10.76 -3.26
N ASN A 62 9.28 11.48 -2.26
CA ASN A 62 9.25 12.94 -2.27
C ASN A 62 10.23 13.51 -3.30
N SER A 63 11.40 12.89 -3.44
CA SER A 63 12.41 13.29 -4.44
C SER A 63 11.87 13.13 -5.86
N ARG A 64 11.19 12.01 -6.15
CA ARG A 64 10.51 11.77 -7.43
C ARG A 64 9.50 12.87 -7.76
N ARG A 65 8.56 13.13 -6.85
CA ARG A 65 7.51 14.14 -7.07
C ARG A 65 8.08 15.54 -7.30
N LEU A 66 9.15 15.90 -6.61
CA LEU A 66 9.80 17.19 -6.80
C LEU A 66 10.49 17.28 -8.17
N LEU A 67 11.16 16.22 -8.61
CA LEU A 67 11.82 16.18 -9.92
C LEU A 67 10.82 16.13 -11.09
N GLU A 68 9.71 15.40 -10.95
CA GLU A 68 8.59 15.40 -11.91
C GLU A 68 7.98 16.80 -12.06
N ARG A 69 7.77 17.51 -10.94
CA ARG A 69 7.27 18.90 -10.96
C ARG A 69 8.23 19.90 -11.59
N LEU A 70 9.52 19.57 -11.67
CA LEU A 70 10.54 20.36 -12.37
C LEU A 70 10.63 20.01 -13.86
N GLY A 71 9.77 19.11 -14.35
CA GLY A 71 9.72 18.69 -15.74
C GLY A 71 10.70 17.58 -16.10
N PHE A 72 11.31 16.90 -15.12
CA PHE A 72 12.18 15.75 -15.39
C PHE A 72 11.39 14.44 -15.45
N SER A 73 11.83 13.54 -16.33
CA SER A 73 11.26 12.19 -16.43
C SER A 73 11.82 11.31 -15.32
N VAL A 74 10.97 10.86 -14.40
CA VAL A 74 11.35 9.96 -13.29
C VAL A 74 10.71 8.60 -13.50
N SER A 75 11.45 7.53 -13.20
CA SER A 75 10.99 6.15 -13.38
C SER A 75 11.45 5.27 -12.22
N GLN A 76 10.76 4.15 -12.04
CA GLN A 76 11.03 3.16 -11.00
C GLN A 76 11.61 1.88 -11.61
N GLY A 77 12.64 1.34 -10.96
CA GLY A 77 13.28 0.07 -11.22
C GLY A 77 12.66 -1.02 -10.39
N GLY A 78 11.51 -1.46 -10.84
CA GLY A 78 10.86 -2.67 -10.37
C GLY A 78 9.82 -3.04 -11.41
N SER A 79 10.16 -3.96 -12.31
CA SER A 79 9.39 -5.17 -12.50
C SER A 79 9.93 -5.98 -13.68
N VAL A 80 9.96 -7.29 -13.45
CA VAL A 80 9.49 -8.33 -14.37
C VAL A 80 8.77 -7.77 -15.60
N ILE A 81 9.39 -8.02 -16.77
CA ILE A 81 8.84 -8.07 -18.13
C ILE A 81 7.90 -6.92 -18.55
N SER A 82 8.48 -5.91 -19.20
CA SER A 82 7.86 -5.31 -20.37
C SER A 82 8.92 -5.14 -21.46
N ALA A 83 8.94 -6.13 -22.36
CA ALA A 83 9.57 -5.97 -23.65
C ALA A 83 8.58 -5.21 -24.54
N ASN A 84 8.88 -3.96 -24.87
CA ASN A 84 8.99 -3.62 -26.27
C ASN A 84 9.71 -2.29 -26.55
N ALA A 85 10.65 -2.42 -27.50
CA ALA A 85 11.10 -1.45 -28.47
C ALA A 85 11.74 -0.13 -27.97
N ARG A 86 13.08 -0.15 -27.85
CA ARG A 86 13.97 0.39 -28.92
C ARG A 86 15.46 0.23 -28.54
N SER A 87 16.25 -0.23 -29.53
CA SER A 87 17.72 -0.24 -29.60
C SER A 87 18.49 -1.19 -28.67
N ALA A 88 18.52 -2.49 -29.01
CA ALA A 88 19.47 -3.44 -28.42
C ALA A 88 20.74 -3.57 -29.28
N LYS A 89 21.86 -3.02 -28.79
CA LYS A 89 23.16 -3.68 -29.03
C LYS A 89 23.13 -5.03 -28.30
N PRO A 90 23.66 -6.12 -28.86
CA PRO A 90 23.57 -7.44 -28.26
C PRO A 90 24.38 -7.44 -26.95
N ARG A 91 23.68 -7.35 -25.82
CA ARG A 91 24.23 -7.73 -24.53
C ARG A 91 24.35 -9.24 -24.54
N ALA A 92 25.57 -9.74 -24.36
CA ALA A 92 25.85 -11.16 -24.21
C ALA A 92 24.81 -11.82 -23.30
N ASN A 93 24.25 -12.93 -23.77
CA ASN A 93 23.24 -13.75 -23.12
C ASN A 93 23.53 -13.88 -21.61
N ARG A 94 22.79 -13.14 -20.78
CA ARG A 94 22.57 -13.59 -19.40
C ARG A 94 21.66 -14.79 -19.55
N ALA A 95 22.21 -15.99 -19.39
CA ALA A 95 21.42 -17.21 -19.33
C ALA A 95 20.22 -16.98 -18.40
N ALA A 96 19.04 -17.40 -18.84
CA ALA A 96 17.84 -17.35 -18.01
C ALA A 96 18.13 -18.11 -16.71
N PHE A 97 17.70 -17.54 -15.58
CA PHE A 97 17.83 -18.21 -14.30
C PHE A 97 16.84 -19.38 -14.28
N ASP A 98 17.36 -20.59 -14.22
CA ASP A 98 16.57 -21.80 -14.06
C ASP A 98 16.31 -22.03 -12.56
N ALA A 99 15.07 -21.73 -12.13
CA ALA A 99 14.65 -21.92 -10.74
C ALA A 99 14.45 -23.40 -10.38
N GLU A 100 14.24 -24.28 -11.38
CA GLU A 100 14.02 -25.71 -11.15
C GLU A 100 15.32 -26.46 -10.84
N ALA A 101 16.47 -25.87 -11.21
CA ALA A 101 17.79 -26.40 -10.91
C ALA A 101 18.26 -26.13 -9.46
N LEU A 102 17.45 -25.47 -8.62
CA LEU A 102 17.81 -25.15 -7.24
C LEU A 102 17.51 -26.32 -6.31
N ASP A 103 18.42 -26.58 -5.37
CA ASP A 103 18.19 -27.52 -4.28
C ASP A 103 17.19 -26.97 -3.26
N VAL A 104 16.21 -27.78 -2.89
CA VAL A 104 15.28 -27.46 -1.80
C VAL A 104 16.01 -27.58 -0.47
N LEU A 105 16.17 -26.46 0.24
CA LEU A 105 16.82 -26.43 1.57
C LEU A 105 15.85 -26.75 2.71
N GLU A 106 14.62 -26.26 2.64
CA GLU A 106 13.60 -26.40 3.67
C GLU A 106 12.20 -26.32 3.03
N SER A 107 11.24 -27.04 3.60
CA SER A 107 9.82 -26.92 3.29
C SER A 107 9.07 -26.40 4.50
N VAL A 108 8.26 -25.36 4.32
CA VAL A 108 7.46 -24.74 5.38
C VAL A 108 5.99 -24.89 5.03
N ASP A 109 5.23 -25.55 5.90
CA ASP A 109 3.77 -25.61 5.83
C ASP A 109 3.18 -24.77 6.98
N VAL A 110 2.22 -23.91 6.66
CA VAL A 110 1.57 -23.04 7.63
C VAL A 110 0.07 -23.09 7.43
N ARG A 111 -0.65 -23.55 8.45
CA ARG A 111 -2.11 -23.49 8.52
C ARG A 111 -2.54 -22.36 9.44
N VAL A 112 -3.43 -21.51 8.93
CA VAL A 112 -4.06 -20.41 9.67
C VAL A 112 -5.54 -20.73 9.86
N THR A 113 -6.02 -20.73 11.11
CA THR A 113 -7.43 -20.94 11.44
C THR A 113 -7.92 -19.90 12.45
N PHE A 114 -9.15 -19.43 12.26
CA PHE A 114 -9.85 -18.53 13.17
C PHE A 114 -11.32 -18.44 12.78
N ASP A 115 -12.15 -17.97 13.70
CA ASP A 115 -13.58 -17.74 13.48
C ASP A 115 -13.91 -16.25 13.42
N TRP A 116 -14.77 -15.89 12.48
CA TRP A 116 -15.36 -14.56 12.43
C TRP A 116 -16.52 -14.45 13.43
N LEU A 117 -16.31 -13.70 14.50
CA LEU A 117 -17.32 -13.37 15.49
C LEU A 117 -18.10 -12.14 15.02
N ARG A 118 -19.42 -12.27 14.91
CA ARG A 118 -20.29 -11.14 14.58
C ARG A 118 -20.25 -10.10 15.71
N ALA A 119 -19.82 -8.88 15.40
CA ALA A 119 -19.83 -7.76 16.32
C ALA A 119 -21.12 -6.94 16.23
N GLY A 120 -21.76 -6.90 15.05
CA GLY A 120 -23.02 -6.21 14.81
C GLY A 120 -22.97 -5.21 13.65
N PRO A 121 -24.09 -4.55 13.34
CA PRO A 121 -24.18 -3.67 12.18
C PRO A 121 -23.42 -2.37 12.39
N VAL A 122 -22.87 -1.82 11.31
CA VAL A 122 -22.41 -0.43 11.24
C VAL A 122 -23.57 0.43 10.76
N VAL A 123 -23.84 1.53 11.46
CA VAL A 123 -24.94 2.45 11.14
C VAL A 123 -24.42 3.88 11.03
N LEU A 124 -25.21 4.80 10.48
CA LEU A 124 -24.93 6.24 10.60
C LEU A 124 -25.62 6.79 11.86
N ASP A 125 -24.98 7.73 12.53
CA ASP A 125 -25.63 8.54 13.57
C ASP A 125 -26.36 9.75 13.00
N ALA A 126 -26.91 10.60 13.89
CA ALA A 126 -27.66 11.80 13.51
C ALA A 126 -26.81 12.81 12.72
N GLU A 127 -25.49 12.79 12.86
CA GLU A 127 -24.54 13.65 12.15
C GLU A 127 -24.04 13.01 10.84
N GLY A 128 -24.55 11.84 10.46
CA GLY A 128 -24.14 11.10 9.26
C GLY A 128 -22.75 10.46 9.38
N LEU A 129 -22.26 10.24 10.61
CA LEU A 129 -20.97 9.58 10.85
C LEU A 129 -21.14 8.08 11.15
N PRO A 130 -20.19 7.23 10.69
CA PRO A 130 -20.23 5.81 11.00
C PRO A 130 -20.17 5.55 12.51
N LYS A 131 -21.18 4.86 13.04
CA LYS A 131 -21.26 4.35 14.40
C LYS A 131 -21.09 2.84 14.35
N PHE A 132 -20.11 2.36 15.12
CA PHE A 132 -19.73 0.95 15.17
C PHE A 132 -20.28 0.30 16.45
N PRO A 133 -20.50 -1.02 16.47
CA PRO A 133 -20.75 -1.76 17.69
C PRO A 133 -19.56 -1.67 18.66
N SER A 134 -19.82 -1.93 19.94
CA SER A 134 -18.77 -2.01 20.96
C SER A 134 -17.82 -3.17 20.67
N LEU A 135 -16.51 -2.91 20.76
CA LEU A 135 -15.47 -3.90 20.51
C LEU A 135 -14.52 -4.05 21.71
N PRO A 136 -13.86 -5.21 21.86
CA PRO A 136 -12.85 -5.40 22.90
C PRO A 136 -11.59 -4.58 22.64
N ARG A 137 -10.86 -4.28 23.72
CA ARG A 137 -9.51 -3.71 23.69
C ARG A 137 -8.44 -4.79 23.52
N LEU A 138 -8.59 -5.58 22.45
CA LEU A 138 -7.70 -6.70 22.13
C LEU A 138 -7.11 -6.52 20.72
N PRO A 139 -5.93 -7.08 20.44
CA PRO A 139 -5.47 -7.27 19.08
C PRO A 139 -6.38 -8.25 18.35
N GLY A 140 -6.48 -8.12 17.03
CA GLY A 140 -7.28 -9.03 16.23
C GLY A 140 -7.40 -8.63 14.77
N LEU A 141 -8.14 -9.45 14.05
CA LEU A 141 -8.64 -9.16 12.71
C LEU A 141 -10.04 -8.56 12.78
N TYR A 142 -10.42 -7.86 11.74
CA TYR A 142 -11.75 -7.30 11.61
C TYR A 142 -12.19 -7.30 10.15
N ARG A 143 -13.50 -7.41 9.91
CA ARG A 143 -14.10 -7.53 8.57
C ARG A 143 -15.36 -6.66 8.49
N TYR A 144 -15.42 -5.78 7.50
CA TYR A 144 -16.67 -5.16 7.05
C TYR A 144 -17.22 -5.95 5.89
N ASP A 145 -18.48 -6.35 5.99
CA ASP A 145 -19.22 -7.05 4.95
C ASP A 145 -20.32 -6.12 4.45
N PHE A 146 -20.18 -5.63 3.22
CA PHE A 146 -21.08 -4.67 2.59
C PHE A 146 -22.32 -5.35 1.98
N GLY A 147 -22.47 -6.66 2.14
CA GLY A 147 -23.57 -7.42 1.55
C GLY A 147 -23.32 -7.76 0.07
N LEU A 148 -24.39 -8.18 -0.59
CA LEU A 148 -24.42 -8.49 -2.03
C LEU A 148 -24.89 -7.27 -2.81
N ASP A 149 -24.26 -7.01 -3.95
CA ASP A 149 -24.79 -6.08 -4.95
C ASP A 149 -25.86 -6.73 -5.85
N ASP A 150 -26.37 -5.97 -6.81
CA ASP A 150 -27.41 -6.42 -7.76
C ASP A 150 -26.91 -7.56 -8.67
N ALA A 151 -25.60 -7.70 -8.87
CA ALA A 151 -24.98 -8.79 -9.61
C ALA A 151 -24.71 -10.02 -8.73
N GLY A 152 -25.08 -9.98 -7.44
CA GLY A 152 -24.83 -11.05 -6.49
C GLY A 152 -23.37 -11.16 -6.04
N VAL A 153 -22.58 -10.10 -6.22
CA VAL A 153 -21.18 -10.04 -5.76
C VAL A 153 -21.14 -9.51 -4.34
N ARG A 154 -20.49 -10.26 -3.44
CA ARG A 154 -20.28 -9.85 -2.04
C ARG A 154 -19.05 -8.96 -1.92
N THR A 155 -19.19 -7.80 -1.29
CA THR A 155 -18.06 -6.89 -1.08
C THR A 155 -17.56 -6.93 0.36
N LEU A 156 -16.28 -7.24 0.55
CA LEU A 156 -15.63 -7.35 1.86
C LEU A 156 -14.48 -6.37 2.00
N TYR A 157 -14.24 -5.88 3.22
CA TYR A 157 -12.98 -5.27 3.60
C TYR A 157 -12.46 -5.96 4.85
N ILE A 158 -11.19 -6.38 4.83
CA ILE A 158 -10.56 -7.12 5.93
C ILE A 158 -9.35 -6.33 6.40
N GLY A 159 -9.10 -6.29 7.71
CA GLY A 159 -7.82 -5.78 8.18
C GLY A 159 -7.44 -6.27 9.56
N GLU A 160 -6.24 -5.89 10.00
CA GLU A 160 -5.73 -6.16 11.35
C GLU A 160 -5.59 -4.90 12.21
N SER A 161 -5.65 -5.09 13.52
CA SER A 161 -5.29 -4.05 14.49
C SER A 161 -4.62 -4.65 15.72
N VAL A 162 -3.69 -3.88 16.31
CA VAL A 162 -3.20 -4.10 17.68
C VAL A 162 -4.29 -3.85 18.74
N GLU A 163 -5.33 -3.12 18.38
CA GLU A 163 -6.44 -2.78 19.27
C GLU A 163 -7.71 -2.51 18.44
N LEU A 164 -8.69 -3.41 18.53
CA LEU A 164 -9.90 -3.38 17.72
C LEU A 164 -10.80 -2.17 18.02
N MET A 165 -11.02 -1.85 19.30
CA MET A 165 -11.84 -0.70 19.71
C MET A 165 -11.35 0.63 19.10
N ARG A 166 -10.05 0.94 19.20
CA ARG A 166 -9.47 2.14 18.60
C ARG A 166 -9.54 2.14 17.07
N ARG A 167 -9.51 0.98 16.41
CA ARG A 167 -9.59 0.92 14.94
C ARG A 167 -10.93 1.42 14.41
N ALA A 168 -12.04 1.07 15.06
CA ALA A 168 -13.36 1.60 14.72
C ALA A 168 -13.42 3.14 14.87
N SER A 169 -12.86 3.67 15.96
CA SER A 169 -12.77 5.12 16.18
C SER A 169 -11.96 5.84 15.09
N ASN A 170 -10.87 5.22 14.60
CA ASN A 170 -10.06 5.79 13.52
C ASN A 170 -10.87 5.97 12.23
N TYR A 171 -11.71 4.99 11.86
CA TYR A 171 -12.56 5.11 10.68
C TYR A 171 -13.66 6.14 10.86
N ARG A 172 -14.35 6.13 12.01
CA ARG A 172 -15.40 7.12 12.32
C ARG A 172 -14.90 8.55 12.16
N ASN A 173 -13.70 8.84 12.66
CA ASN A 173 -13.15 10.20 12.73
C ASN A 173 -12.31 10.60 11.50
N ALA A 174 -12.25 9.77 10.45
CA ALA A 174 -11.41 10.03 9.26
C ALA A 174 -12.01 11.04 8.26
N LYS A 175 -12.79 12.02 8.72
CA LYS A 175 -13.58 12.97 7.91
C LYS A 175 -12.74 13.96 7.08
N THR A 176 -11.49 14.23 7.46
CA THR A 176 -10.75 15.40 6.94
C THR A 176 -9.64 15.06 5.93
N ASP A 177 -9.44 15.99 4.98
CA ASP A 177 -8.38 15.91 3.99
C ASP A 177 -6.94 15.95 4.55
N ARG A 178 -6.83 16.31 5.83
CA ARG A 178 -5.57 16.60 6.53
C ARG A 178 -4.98 15.40 7.29
N SER A 179 -5.69 14.27 7.35
CA SER A 179 -5.17 13.03 7.95
C SER A 179 -4.15 12.36 7.01
N ARG A 180 -2.95 12.07 7.52
CA ARG A 180 -1.89 11.31 6.81
C ARG A 180 -2.30 9.85 6.50
N GLN A 181 -3.44 9.38 7.01
CA GLN A 181 -3.88 7.98 6.88
C GLN A 181 -4.88 7.79 5.73
N ARG A 182 -4.36 7.68 4.50
CA ARG A 182 -5.15 7.52 3.27
C ARG A 182 -6.17 6.36 3.34
N THR A 183 -5.77 5.21 3.87
CA THR A 183 -6.65 4.03 3.99
C THR A 183 -7.86 4.31 4.89
N SER A 184 -7.64 4.89 6.07
CA SER A 184 -8.73 5.18 7.02
C SER A 184 -9.79 6.10 6.40
N ARG A 185 -9.36 7.05 5.58
CA ARG A 185 -10.26 7.98 4.88
C ARG A 185 -11.03 7.31 3.75
N ARG A 186 -10.36 6.48 2.94
CA ARG A 186 -11.01 5.73 1.87
C ARG A 186 -12.10 4.85 2.46
N ILE A 187 -11.78 4.06 3.47
CA ILE A 187 -12.75 3.16 4.11
C ILE A 187 -13.87 3.93 4.80
N HIS A 188 -13.59 5.08 5.43
CA HIS A 188 -14.65 5.96 5.92
C HIS A 188 -15.62 6.38 4.81
N LYS A 189 -15.08 6.83 3.67
CA LYS A 189 -15.87 7.23 2.50
C LYS A 189 -16.73 6.07 1.99
N GLU A 190 -16.15 4.88 1.80
CA GLU A 190 -16.88 3.69 1.36
C GLU A 190 -18.03 3.34 2.31
N ILE A 191 -17.77 3.32 3.63
CA ILE A 191 -18.79 3.03 4.65
C ILE A 191 -19.94 4.03 4.57
N VAL A 192 -19.63 5.33 4.55
CA VAL A 192 -20.65 6.38 4.53
C VAL A 192 -21.46 6.33 3.24
N GLN A 193 -20.80 6.21 2.08
CA GLN A 193 -21.48 6.17 0.79
C GLN A 193 -22.42 4.97 0.67
N HIS A 194 -21.96 3.78 1.09
CA HIS A 194 -22.79 2.57 1.06
C HIS A 194 -24.02 2.67 1.96
N LEU A 195 -23.85 3.17 3.19
CA LEU A 195 -24.96 3.33 4.13
C LEU A 195 -25.95 4.41 3.68
N LEU A 196 -25.48 5.51 3.08
CA LEU A 196 -26.35 6.54 2.50
C LEU A 196 -27.15 6.04 1.29
N ALA A 197 -26.59 5.10 0.53
CA ALA A 197 -27.30 4.43 -0.56
C ALA A 197 -28.35 3.40 -0.07
N GLY A 198 -28.53 3.24 1.24
CA GLY A 198 -29.47 2.28 1.84
C GLY A 198 -28.90 0.88 2.01
N GLY A 199 -27.61 0.68 1.72
CA GLY A 199 -26.91 -0.58 1.95
C GLY A 199 -26.77 -0.89 3.44
N SER A 200 -26.45 -2.15 3.76
CA SER A 200 -26.13 -2.58 5.12
C SER A 200 -24.68 -3.04 5.21
N ILE A 201 -24.08 -2.88 6.40
CA ILE A 201 -22.71 -3.33 6.67
C ILE A 201 -22.70 -4.14 7.95
N GLU A 202 -22.28 -5.39 7.87
CA GLU A 202 -22.05 -6.24 9.04
C GLU A 202 -20.58 -6.16 9.48
N PHE A 203 -20.35 -5.93 10.77
CA PHE A 203 -19.02 -5.92 11.33
C PHE A 203 -18.71 -7.25 12.03
N ALA A 204 -17.60 -7.89 11.67
CA ALA A 204 -17.09 -9.07 12.35
C ALA A 204 -15.65 -8.87 12.81
N ILE A 205 -15.24 -9.60 13.85
CA ILE A 205 -13.88 -9.62 14.39
C ILE A 205 -13.38 -11.05 14.57
N ALA A 206 -12.06 -11.24 14.60
CA ALA A 206 -11.45 -12.48 15.06
C ALA A 206 -10.35 -12.15 16.06
N THR A 207 -10.42 -12.73 17.26
CA THR A 207 -9.48 -12.48 18.37
C THR A 207 -8.70 -13.72 18.78
N GLY A 208 -9.20 -14.92 18.48
CA GLY A 208 -8.47 -16.19 18.57
C GLY A 208 -8.06 -16.61 17.17
N VAL A 209 -6.76 -16.80 16.96
CA VAL A 209 -6.18 -17.22 15.69
C VAL A 209 -5.12 -18.24 16.01
N SER A 210 -5.19 -19.41 15.38
CA SER A 210 -4.15 -20.42 15.45
C SER A 210 -3.32 -20.43 14.16
N ILE A 211 -2.00 -20.32 14.33
CA ILE A 211 -1.00 -20.45 13.28
C ILE A 211 -0.11 -21.61 13.71
N GLN A 212 -0.29 -22.77 13.07
CA GLN A 212 0.31 -24.06 13.44
C GLN A 212 -0.28 -24.69 14.72
N ASP A 213 -0.36 -26.03 14.72
CA ASP A 213 -0.66 -26.91 15.87
C ASP A 213 -1.93 -26.63 16.71
N GLY A 214 -2.84 -25.78 16.23
CA GLY A 214 -4.17 -25.59 16.82
C GLY A 214 -4.23 -24.70 18.06
N GLU A 215 -3.08 -24.24 18.59
CA GLU A 215 -3.04 -23.30 19.72
C GLU A 215 -3.21 -21.85 19.27
N ASP A 216 -3.78 -21.03 20.15
CA ASP A 216 -3.94 -19.59 19.93
C ASP A 216 -2.59 -18.90 19.87
N THR A 217 -2.34 -18.24 18.75
CA THR A 217 -1.14 -17.45 18.49
C THR A 217 -1.28 -16.05 19.09
N ASP A 218 -0.20 -15.55 19.70
CA ASP A 218 -0.18 -14.20 20.26
C ASP A 218 -0.34 -13.13 19.18
N LEU A 219 -1.56 -12.59 19.07
CA LEU A 219 -1.88 -11.53 18.14
C LEU A 219 -1.26 -10.18 18.51
N ARG A 220 -0.44 -10.02 19.56
CA ARG A 220 0.41 -8.83 19.72
C ARG A 220 1.54 -8.83 18.69
N LEU A 221 1.95 -10.00 18.19
CA LEU A 221 2.92 -10.13 17.12
C LEU A 221 2.33 -9.62 15.80
N LYS A 222 2.99 -8.62 15.22
CA LYS A 222 2.55 -8.04 13.93
C LYS A 222 2.60 -9.09 12.82
N SER A 223 3.60 -9.96 12.79
CA SER A 223 3.72 -11.05 11.82
C SER A 223 2.51 -11.99 11.89
N ALA A 224 2.10 -12.43 13.08
CA ALA A 224 0.93 -13.27 13.28
C ALA A 224 -0.35 -12.62 12.74
N ARG A 225 -0.62 -11.37 13.14
CA ARG A 225 -1.77 -10.62 12.63
C ARG A 225 -1.75 -10.43 11.12
N ARG A 226 -0.57 -10.15 10.53
CA ARG A 226 -0.42 -9.92 9.09
C ARG A 226 -0.57 -11.20 8.28
N LEU A 227 -0.03 -12.32 8.78
CA LEU A 227 -0.23 -13.61 8.17
C LEU A 227 -1.73 -13.99 8.17
N ALA A 228 -2.41 -13.76 9.30
CA ALA A 228 -3.84 -14.06 9.40
C ALA A 228 -4.72 -13.13 8.56
N GLU A 229 -4.40 -11.83 8.51
CA GLU A 229 -5.04 -10.87 7.60
C GLU A 229 -4.87 -11.29 6.14
N ASN A 230 -3.65 -11.62 5.71
CA ASN A 230 -3.37 -12.04 4.34
C ASN A 230 -4.06 -13.36 3.98
N ALA A 231 -4.08 -14.33 4.89
CA ALA A 231 -4.82 -15.58 4.70
C ALA A 231 -6.33 -15.31 4.50
N ALA A 232 -6.90 -14.39 5.29
CA ALA A 232 -8.29 -13.99 5.17
C ALA A 232 -8.59 -13.26 3.84
N VAL A 233 -7.72 -12.33 3.44
CA VAL A 233 -7.84 -11.57 2.19
C VAL A 233 -7.75 -12.51 0.98
N LEU A 234 -6.72 -13.36 0.93
CA LEU A 234 -6.54 -14.32 -0.16
C LEU A 234 -7.73 -15.29 -0.25
N ARG A 235 -8.22 -15.78 0.90
CA ARG A 235 -9.41 -16.64 0.93
C ARG A 235 -10.65 -15.92 0.36
N ALA A 236 -10.84 -14.65 0.70
CA ALA A 236 -11.94 -13.86 0.16
C ALA A 236 -11.77 -13.60 -1.35
N GLN A 237 -10.57 -13.25 -1.82
CA GLN A 237 -10.28 -13.02 -3.24
C GLN A 237 -10.45 -14.28 -4.11
N THR A 238 -10.19 -15.46 -3.55
CA THR A 238 -10.35 -16.75 -4.24
C THR A 238 -11.75 -17.34 -4.10
N THR A 239 -12.62 -16.70 -3.31
CA THR A 239 -14.02 -17.12 -3.19
C THR A 239 -14.81 -16.56 -4.38
N PRO A 240 -15.53 -17.40 -5.15
CA PRO A 240 -16.36 -16.92 -6.25
C PRO A 240 -17.35 -15.83 -5.82
N ALA A 241 -17.62 -14.87 -6.71
CA ALA A 241 -18.54 -13.76 -6.47
C ALA A 241 -18.23 -12.96 -5.18
N THR A 242 -16.95 -12.82 -4.82
CA THR A 242 -16.51 -11.97 -3.71
C THR A 242 -15.49 -10.95 -4.20
N GLN A 243 -15.77 -9.67 -3.96
CA GLN A 243 -14.85 -8.57 -4.16
C GLN A 243 -14.23 -8.15 -2.82
N VAL A 244 -12.93 -7.89 -2.80
CA VAL A 244 -12.24 -7.40 -1.60
C VAL A 244 -11.76 -5.98 -1.84
N LEU A 245 -12.20 -5.04 -0.99
CA LEU A 245 -11.82 -3.62 -1.04
C LEU A 245 -10.41 -3.35 -0.53
N ASN A 246 -9.70 -4.37 -0.06
CA ASN A 246 -8.28 -4.30 0.20
C ASN A 246 -7.62 -4.01 -1.15
N ILE A 247 -7.16 -2.77 -1.33
CA ILE A 247 -6.33 -2.45 -2.48
C ILE A 247 -5.03 -3.20 -2.25
N ASP A 248 -4.86 -4.31 -2.96
CA ASP A 248 -3.54 -4.83 -3.25
C ASP A 248 -2.81 -3.69 -3.94
N THR A 249 -1.92 -3.04 -3.20
CA THR A 249 -1.12 -1.94 -3.76
C THR A 249 -0.14 -2.47 -4.83
N ASP A 250 -0.17 -3.79 -5.10
CA ASP A 250 0.72 -4.52 -6.00
C ASP A 250 0.04 -5.00 -7.30
N ILE A 251 -1.27 -4.79 -7.51
CA ILE A 251 -1.91 -5.06 -8.81
C ILE A 251 -2.55 -3.76 -9.30
N GLY A 252 -1.75 -2.98 -10.04
CA GLY A 252 -2.17 -1.73 -10.64
C GLY A 252 -3.42 -1.92 -11.50
N GLN A 253 -4.50 -1.25 -11.12
CA GLN A 253 -5.66 -1.04 -11.96
C GLN A 253 -5.19 -0.36 -13.25
N SER A 254 -5.21 -1.12 -14.33
CA SER A 254 -5.16 -0.62 -15.70
C SER A 254 -6.58 -0.27 -16.10
N GLU A 255 -7.02 0.93 -15.74
CA GLU A 255 -8.13 1.63 -16.38
C GLU A 255 -7.45 2.80 -17.10
N GLY A 256 -7.39 2.91 -18.43
CA GLY A 256 -8.33 2.40 -19.43
C GLY A 256 -9.44 3.41 -19.65
N GLU A 257 -9.11 4.64 -20.05
CA GLU A 257 -10.09 5.59 -20.57
C GLU A 257 -9.54 6.33 -21.80
N GLU A 258 -10.46 6.50 -22.73
CA GLU A 258 -10.42 6.83 -24.16
C GLU A 258 -9.69 8.11 -24.58
#